data_AF-A0A0F9IYT4-F1
#
_entry.id   AF-A0A0F9IYT4-F1
#
_cell.length_a   1.000
_cell.length_b   1.000
_cell.length_c   1.000
_cell.angle_alpha   90.00
_cell.angle_beta   90.00
_cell.angle_gamma   90.00
#
_symmetry.space_group_name_H-M   'P 1'
#
loop_
_entity.id
_entity.type
_entity.pdbx_description
1 polymer ?
#
loop_
_entity_poly.entity_id
_entity_poly.type
_entity_poly.pdbx_seq_one_letter_code
_entity_poly.pdbx_strand_id
1 'polypeptide(L)' 'MKYRVVVKDYESDEPLWTSDWTSEERADKIDGGRNRNLNHEKYYTVIEEVSHGK' A
#
# COMPACT_ATOMS: atom_id res chain seq x y z
N MET A 1 -5.24 13.91 7.51
CA MET A 1 -5.61 12.64 6.88
C MET A 1 -4.52 11.62 7.17
N LYS A 2 -4.84 10.36 7.44
CA LYS A 2 -3.85 9.26 7.46
C LYS A 2 -4.11 8.38 6.24
N TYR A 3 -3.07 7.75 5.73
CA TYR A 3 -3.12 6.87 4.56
C TYR A 3 -2.48 5.54 4.94
N ARG A 4 -2.97 4.44 4.38
CA ARG A 4 -2.38 3.12 4.53
C ARG A 4 -1.98 2.59 3.17
N VAL A 5 -0.76 2.09 3.09
CA VAL A 5 -0.30 1.33 1.93
C VAL A 5 -0.45 -0.15 2.24
N VAL A 6 -1.13 -0.88 1.38
CA VAL A 6 -1.33 -2.33 1.47
C VAL A 6 -0.74 -2.98 0.23
N VAL A 7 0.12 -3.97 0.41
CA VAL A 7 0.58 -4.86 -0.67
C VAL A 7 -0.23 -6.14 -0.61
N LYS A 8 -0.87 -6.49 -1.72
CA LYS A 8 -1.74 -7.66 -1.84
C LYS A 8 -1.26 -8.61 -2.93
N ASP A 9 -1.62 -9.88 -2.80
CA ASP A 9 -1.47 -10.90 -3.85
C ASP A 9 -2.62 -10.81 -4.87
N TYR A 10 -2.30 -10.89 -6.16
CA TYR A 10 -3.31 -10.83 -7.24
C TYR A 10 -4.25 -12.04 -7.27
N GLU A 11 -3.82 -13.22 -6.81
CA GLU A 11 -4.60 -14.44 -6.84
C GLU A 11 -5.56 -14.54 -5.64
N SER A 12 -5.09 -14.17 -4.45
CA SER A 12 -5.87 -14.35 -3.20
C SER A 12 -6.49 -13.07 -2.64
N ASP A 13 -6.10 -11.90 -3.14
CA ASP A 13 -6.43 -10.58 -2.56
C ASP A 13 -5.94 -10.37 -1.10
N GLU A 14 -5.13 -11.28 -0.58
CA GLU A 14 -4.69 -11.23 0.82
C GLU A 14 -3.60 -10.17 1.05
N PRO A 15 -3.68 -9.40 2.15
CA PRO A 15 -2.67 -8.42 2.50
C PRO A 15 -1.40 -9.11 3.02
N LEU A 16 -0.28 -8.91 2.32
CA LEU A 16 1.03 -9.42 2.74
C LEU A 16 1.80 -8.42 3.59
N TRP A 17 1.54 -7.13 3.38
CA TRP A 17 2.21 -6.06 4.09
C TRP A 17 1.35 -4.82 4.18
N THR A 18 1.39 -4.15 5.32
CA THR A 18 0.64 -2.92 5.60
C THR A 18 1.51 -1.89 6.30
N SER A 19 1.40 -0.62 5.94
CA SER A 19 2.04 0.49 6.65
C SER A 19 1.18 1.73 6.66
N ASP A 20 1.05 2.35 7.83
CA ASP A 20 0.31 3.60 8.01
C ASP A 20 1.23 4.83 7.85
N TRP A 21 0.68 5.88 7.26
CA TRP A 21 1.37 7.12 6.91
C TRP A 21 0.49 8.34 7.17
N THR A 22 1.12 9.50 7.34
CA THR A 22 0.45 10.78 7.61
C THR A 22 0.32 11.68 6.37
N SER A 23 0.74 11.22 5.20
CA SER A 23 0.78 11.98 3.95
C SER A 23 0.61 11.06 2.73
N GLU A 24 -0.27 11.47 1.80
CA GLU A 24 -0.57 10.80 0.52
C GLU A 24 0.66 10.71 -0.38
N GLU A 25 1.36 11.83 -0.58
CA GLU A 25 2.59 11.88 -1.39
C GLU A 25 3.67 10.91 -0.90
N ARG A 26 3.68 10.58 0.39
CA ARG A 26 4.59 9.56 0.94
C ARG A 26 4.08 8.14 0.71
N ALA A 27 2.77 7.93 0.76
CA ALA A 27 2.13 6.66 0.45
C ALA A 27 2.34 6.29 -1.03
N ASP A 28 2.12 7.23 -1.96
CA ASP A 28 2.29 7.03 -3.41
C ASP A 28 3.73 6.71 -3.80
N LYS A 29 4.71 7.31 -3.11
CA LYS A 29 6.14 7.06 -3.39
C LYS A 29 6.60 5.63 -3.08
N ILE A 30 5.83 4.84 -2.32
CA ILE A 30 6.13 3.42 -2.11
C ILE A 30 6.03 2.66 -3.44
N ASP A 31 5.01 2.98 -4.24
CA ASP A 31 4.84 2.40 -5.57
C ASP A 31 6.05 2.72 -6.46
N GLY A 32 6.60 3.93 -6.34
CA GLY A 32 7.76 4.39 -7.10
C GLY A 32 9.15 3.96 -6.60
N GLY A 33 9.30 3.27 -5.46
CA GLY A 33 10.65 3.05 -4.87
C GLY A 33 10.86 1.80 -4.01
N ARG A 34 9.86 1.34 -3.24
CA ARG A 34 9.97 0.09 -2.44
C ARG A 34 9.37 -1.11 -3.16
N ASN A 35 8.42 -0.88 -4.07
CA ASN A 35 7.87 -1.90 -4.94
C ASN A 35 8.88 -2.46 -5.96
N ARG A 36 10.04 -1.82 -6.16
CA ARG A 36 11.05 -2.25 -7.15
C ARG A 36 11.55 -3.69 -6.99
N ASN A 37 11.41 -4.29 -5.81
CA ASN A 37 11.81 -5.68 -5.55
C ASN A 37 10.64 -6.65 -5.36
N LEU A 38 9.39 -6.19 -5.53
CA LEU A 38 8.23 -7.05 -5.53
C LEU A 38 7.95 -7.51 -6.97
N ASN A 39 7.58 -8.77 -7.15
CA ASN A 39 7.13 -9.26 -8.45
C ASN A 39 5.76 -8.64 -8.76
N HIS A 40 5.71 -7.65 -9.64
CA HIS A 40 4.48 -6.94 -10.04
C HIS A 40 3.53 -7.81 -10.85
N GLU A 41 3.95 -9.00 -11.30
CA GLU A 41 3.06 -9.99 -11.89
C GLU A 41 2.25 -10.75 -10.83
N LYS A 42 2.72 -10.74 -9.57
CA LYS A 42 2.10 -11.48 -8.46
C LYS A 42 1.47 -10.57 -7.42
N TYR A 43 1.98 -9.36 -7.25
CA TYR A 43 1.54 -8.45 -6.20
C TYR A 43 1.15 -7.08 -6.73
N TYR A 44 0.23 -6.42 -6.04
CA TYR A 44 -0.19 -5.05 -6.32
C TYR A 44 -0.32 -4.20 -5.06
N THR A 45 -0.32 -2.88 -5.25
CA THR A 45 -0.36 -1.91 -4.14
C THR A 45 -1.66 -1.14 -4.14
N VAL A 46 -2.25 -1.03 -2.94
CA VAL A 46 -3.46 -0.26 -2.67
C VAL A 46 -3.12 0.83 -1.67
N ILE A 47 -3.63 2.04 -1.91
CA ILE A 47 -3.51 3.17 -1.00
C ILE A 47 -4.90 3.49 -0.49
N GLU A 48 -5.10 3.32 0.81
CA GLU A 48 -6.38 3.51 1.48
C GLU A 48 -6.34 4.79 2.33
N GLU A 49 -7.35 5.63 2.20
CA GLU A 49 -7.54 6.76 3.12
C GLU A 49 -8.05 6.23 4.46
N VAL A 50 -7.22 6.34 5.51
CA VAL A 50 -7.61 6.03 6.88
C VAL A 50 -8.05 7.33 7.55
N SER A 51 -9.34 7.63 7.43
CA SER A 51 -9.96 8.57 8.36
C SER A 51 -10.05 7.86 9.71
N HIS A 52 -9.50 8.44 10.78
CA HIS A 52 -9.81 7.93 12.12
C HIS A 52 -11.32 8.10 12.33
N GLY A 53 -12.07 7.03 12.17
CA GLY A 53 -13.39 6.90 12.77
C GLY A 53 -13.20 6.67 14.26
N LYS A 54 -13.42 7.73 15.04
CA LYS A 54 -13.63 7.80 16.50
C LYS A 54 -12.88 6.81 17.40
#